data_AF-A0A1H7QJ33-F1
#
_entry.id   AF-A0A1H7QJ33-F1
#
_cell.length_a   1.000
_cell.length_b   1.000
_cell.length_c   1.000
_cell.angle_alpha   90.00
_cell.angle_beta   90.00
_cell.angle_gamma   90.00
#
_symmetry.space_group_name_H-M   'P 1'
#
loop_
_entity.id
_entity.type
_entity.pdbx_description
1 polymer ?
#
loop_
_entity_poly.entity_id
_entity_poly.type
_entity_poly.pdbx_seq_one_letter_code
_entity_poly.pdbx_strand_id
1 'polypeptide(L)'
;MRGKQRAKTVVNLEAPRKAAPLQKAPPPPPGETDPLYGVVLLKVALELKRRKEGTVEEILRGVLARMRIPEADFQAFLKQQGGRLKDLGLGEG
;
A
#
# COMPACT_ATOMS: atom_id res chain seq x y z
N MET A 1 -13.65 -42.98 38.31
CA MET A 1 -14.13 -41.83 37.50
C MET A 1 -14.30 -40.62 38.41
N ARG A 2 -13.49 -39.56 38.29
CA ARG A 2 -13.82 -38.20 38.78
C ARG A 2 -12.77 -37.21 38.28
N GLY A 3 -13.01 -36.67 37.09
CA GLY A 3 -12.21 -35.61 36.49
C GLY A 3 -12.34 -34.33 37.32
N LYS A 4 -11.20 -33.71 37.62
CA LYS A 4 -11.11 -32.43 38.33
C LYS A 4 -11.74 -31.33 37.46
N GLN A 5 -12.88 -30.80 37.92
CA GLN A 5 -13.60 -29.71 37.26
C GLN A 5 -12.79 -28.41 37.38
N ARG A 6 -12.28 -27.94 36.25
CA ARG A 6 -11.55 -26.66 36.11
C ARG A 6 -12.57 -25.51 36.25
N ALA A 7 -12.33 -24.59 37.17
CA ALA A 7 -13.17 -23.41 37.38
C ALA A 7 -13.24 -22.57 36.08
N LYS A 8 -14.47 -22.23 35.66
CA LYS A 8 -14.73 -21.40 34.48
C LYS A 8 -14.65 -19.93 34.90
N THR A 9 -13.61 -19.22 34.46
CA THR A 9 -13.56 -17.76 34.57
C THR A 9 -14.61 -17.17 33.62
N VAL A 10 -15.67 -16.60 34.19
CA VAL A 10 -16.67 -15.84 33.43
C VAL A 10 -16.04 -14.47 33.12
N VAL A 11 -15.69 -14.25 31.85
CA VAL A 11 -15.31 -12.92 31.37
C VAL A 11 -16.59 -12.13 31.20
N ASN A 12 -16.79 -11.14 32.07
CA ASN A 12 -17.90 -10.19 31.98
C ASN A 12 -17.66 -9.33 30.73
N LEU A 13 -18.46 -9.55 29.68
CA LEU A 13 -18.37 -8.84 28.41
C LEU A 13 -19.24 -7.57 28.50
N GLU A 14 -18.72 -6.53 29.14
CA GLU A 14 -19.42 -5.26 29.25
C GLU A 14 -19.28 -4.41 27.97
N ALA A 15 -20.41 -4.37 27.26
CA ALA A 15 -20.99 -3.28 26.45
C ALA A 15 -20.42 -2.94 25.05
N PRO A 16 -21.32 -2.70 24.06
CA PRO A 16 -20.95 -2.30 22.71
C PRO A 16 -20.43 -0.87 22.77
N ARG A 17 -19.14 -0.68 22.48
CA ARG A 17 -18.62 0.67 22.23
C ARG A 17 -19.31 1.20 20.98
N LYS A 18 -20.17 2.21 21.17
CA LYS A 18 -20.71 3.08 20.13
C LYS A 18 -19.64 3.30 19.07
N ALA A 19 -19.99 3.01 17.81
CA ALA A 19 -19.16 3.33 16.67
C ALA A 19 -18.81 4.83 16.74
N ALA A 20 -17.56 5.12 17.05
CA ALA A 20 -17.03 6.46 16.86
C ALA A 20 -17.11 6.79 15.36
N PRO A 21 -17.41 8.04 14.98
CA PRO A 21 -17.37 8.44 13.58
C PRO A 21 -16.01 8.07 13.02
N LEU A 22 -15.98 7.48 11.82
CA LEU A 22 -14.75 7.20 11.08
C LEU A 22 -14.07 8.55 10.82
N GLN A 23 -13.22 8.98 11.74
CA GLN A 23 -12.38 10.16 11.54
C GLN A 23 -11.44 9.77 10.41
N LYS A 24 -11.65 10.34 9.22
CA LYS A 24 -10.66 10.25 8.14
C LYS A 24 -9.34 10.71 8.74
N ALA A 25 -8.35 9.82 8.72
CA ALA A 25 -7.00 10.17 9.12
C ALA A 25 -6.58 11.43 8.34
N PRO A 26 -5.90 12.39 9.00
CA PRO A 26 -5.37 13.55 8.30
C PRO A 26 -4.50 13.08 7.13
N PRO A 27 -4.49 13.83 6.00
CA PRO A 27 -3.62 13.49 4.88
C PRO A 27 -2.17 13.42 5.38
N PRO A 28 -1.39 12.41 4.94
CA PRO A 28 -0.01 12.25 5.37
C PRO A 28 0.79 13.52 5.06
N PRO A 29 1.76 13.90 5.91
CA PRO A 29 2.60 15.07 5.69
C PRO A 29 3.29 15.00 4.33
N PRO A 30 3.50 16.14 3.64
CA PRO A 30 4.15 16.18 2.35
C PRO A 30 5.55 15.57 2.44
N GLY A 31 5.72 14.36 1.89
CA GLY A 31 6.96 13.61 1.93
C GLY A 31 6.80 12.16 2.41
N GLU A 32 5.72 11.84 3.11
CA GLU A 32 5.32 10.45 3.36
C GLU A 32 4.70 9.88 2.09
N THR A 33 5.55 9.31 1.25
CA THR A 33 5.10 8.55 0.09
C THR A 33 4.32 7.34 0.54
N ASP A 34 3.14 7.13 -0.05
CA ASP A 34 2.32 5.95 0.22
C ASP A 34 3.19 4.70 0.07
N PRO A 35 3.35 3.86 1.12
CA PRO A 35 4.18 2.66 1.06
C PRO A 35 3.73 1.70 -0.05
N LEU A 36 2.49 1.82 -0.53
CA LEU A 36 1.97 1.05 -1.66
C LEU A 36 2.68 1.37 -2.98
N TYR A 37 3.28 2.56 -3.14
CA TYR A 37 3.96 2.92 -4.39
C TYR A 37 5.22 2.08 -4.65
N GLY A 38 5.98 1.72 -3.61
CA GLY A 38 7.07 0.74 -3.74
C GLY A 38 6.55 -0.64 -4.19
N VAL A 39 5.38 -1.05 -3.70
CA VAL A 39 4.73 -2.31 -4.10
C VAL A 39 4.24 -2.26 -5.54
N VAL A 40 3.74 -1.12 -6.02
CA VAL A 40 3.40 -0.91 -7.44
C VAL A 40 4.63 -1.13 -8.31
N LEU A 41 5.75 -0.47 -8.00
CA LEU A 41 7.00 -0.63 -8.74
C LEU A 41 7.45 -2.09 -8.79
N LEU A 42 7.40 -2.79 -7.65
CA LEU A 42 7.75 -4.20 -7.57
C LEU A 42 6.83 -5.06 -8.45
N LYS A 43 5.52 -4.85 -8.41
CA LYS A 43 4.56 -5.58 -9.24
C LYS A 43 4.77 -5.32 -10.73
N VAL A 44 5.04 -4.07 -11.12
CA VAL A 44 5.38 -3.73 -12.50
C VAL A 44 6.64 -4.46 -12.95
N ALA A 45 7.70 -4.47 -12.13
CA ALA A 45 8.93 -5.21 -12.44
C ALA A 45 8.68 -6.72 -12.59
N LEU A 46 7.87 -7.32 -11.71
CA LEU A 46 7.50 -8.73 -11.82
C LEU A 46 6.69 -9.04 -13.09
N GLU A 47 5.80 -8.14 -13.50
CA GLU A 47 5.02 -8.31 -14.73
C GLU A 47 5.86 -8.12 -15.99
N LEU A 48 6.79 -7.17 -16.00
CA LEU A 48 7.77 -7.01 -17.08
C LEU A 48 8.64 -8.26 -17.24
N LYS A 49 9.04 -8.89 -16.13
CA LYS A 49 9.78 -10.15 -16.16
C LYS A 49 8.94 -11.32 -16.70
N ARG A 50 7.62 -11.30 -16.47
CA ARG A 50 6.70 -12.39 -16.83
C ARG A 50 6.19 -12.29 -18.27
N ARG A 51 5.90 -11.08 -18.74
CA ARG A 51 5.31 -10.84 -20.05
C ARG A 51 6.41 -10.68 -21.11
N LYS A 52 6.21 -11.31 -22.27
CA LYS A 52 7.09 -11.15 -23.43
C LYS A 52 6.64 -10.01 -24.38
N GLU A 53 5.45 -9.48 -24.15
CA GLU A 53 4.75 -8.54 -25.04
C GLU A 53 3.99 -7.49 -24.21
N GLY A 54 3.73 -6.33 -24.82
CA GLY A 54 3.05 -5.17 -24.23
C GLY A 54 4.01 -4.07 -23.78
N THR A 55 3.50 -2.85 -23.66
CA THR A 55 4.34 -1.70 -23.26
C THR A 55 4.42 -1.56 -21.74
N VAL A 56 5.45 -0.86 -21.27
CA VAL A 56 5.62 -0.56 -19.84
C VAL A 56 4.41 0.21 -19.31
N GLU A 57 3.87 1.14 -20.09
CA GLU A 57 2.71 1.97 -19.75
C GLU A 57 1.44 1.12 -19.62
N GLU A 58 1.23 0.13 -20.49
CA GLU A 58 0.10 -0.78 -20.41
C GLU A 58 0.15 -1.66 -19.14
N ILE A 59 1.35 -2.16 -18.83
CA ILE A 59 1.58 -2.94 -17.60
C ILE A 59 1.34 -2.07 -16.38
N LEU A 60 1.89 -0.85 -16.36
CA LEU A 60 1.71 0.11 -15.28
C LEU A 60 0.24 0.42 -15.04
N ARG A 61 -0.51 0.80 -16.09
CA ARG A 61 -1.96 1.05 -16.01
C ARG A 61 -2.72 -0.16 -15.45
N GLY A 62 -2.36 -1.36 -15.90
CA GLY A 62 -2.96 -2.61 -15.41
C GLY A 62 -2.69 -2.87 -13.93
N VAL A 63 -1.49 -2.59 -13.43
CA VAL A 63 -1.17 -2.74 -12.00
C VAL A 63 -1.90 -1.69 -11.16
N LEU A 64 -1.86 -0.42 -11.58
CA LEU A 64 -2.52 0.69 -10.89
C LEU A 64 -4.03 0.47 -10.77
N ALA A 65 -4.67 0.03 -11.86
CA ALA A 65 -6.11 -0.27 -11.86
C ALA A 65 -6.47 -1.40 -10.88
N ARG A 66 -5.68 -2.47 -10.82
CA ARG A 66 -5.90 -3.60 -9.88
C ARG A 66 -5.73 -3.16 -8.42
N MET A 67 -4.83 -2.23 -8.16
CA MET A 67 -4.57 -1.69 -6.83
C MET A 67 -5.47 -0.50 -6.48
N ARG A 68 -6.31 -0.04 -7.42
CA ARG A 68 -7.17 1.15 -7.30
C ARG A 68 -6.38 2.42 -6.95
N ILE A 69 -5.20 2.56 -7.54
CA ILE A 69 -4.33 3.74 -7.37
C ILE A 69 -4.54 4.68 -8.56
N PRO A 70 -4.84 5.97 -8.33
CA PRO A 70 -4.94 6.96 -9.41
C PRO A 70 -3.60 7.12 -10.15
N GLU A 71 -3.65 7.09 -11.48
CA GLU A 71 -2.45 7.19 -12.30
C GLU A 71 -1.73 8.54 -12.13
N ALA A 72 -2.48 9.63 -12.03
CA ALA A 72 -1.93 10.97 -11.84
C ALA A 72 -1.09 11.08 -10.55
N ASP A 73 -1.56 10.49 -9.46
CA ASP A 73 -0.88 10.53 -8.16
C ASP A 73 0.42 9.73 -8.20
N PHE A 74 0.39 8.56 -8.85
CA PHE A 74 1.58 7.74 -9.03
C PHE A 74 2.61 8.41 -9.97
N GLN A 75 2.16 9.07 -11.04
CA GLN A 75 3.05 9.84 -11.91
C GLN A 75 3.69 11.03 -11.18
N ALA A 76 2.94 11.73 -10.33
CA ALA A 76 3.50 12.80 -9.49
C ALA A 76 4.59 12.27 -8.55
N PHE A 77 4.36 11.09 -7.95
CA PHE A 77 5.38 10.39 -7.17
C PHE A 77 6.64 10.07 -7.98
N LEU A 78 6.50 9.50 -9.19
CA LEU A 78 7.65 9.20 -10.04
C LEU A 78 8.44 10.45 -10.41
N LYS A 79 7.77 11.56 -10.72
CA LYS A 79 8.44 12.84 -11.00
C LYS A 79 9.21 13.35 -9.79
N GLN A 80 8.64 13.22 -8.59
CA GLN A 80 9.31 13.59 -7.35
C GLN A 80 10.56 12.73 -7.09
N GLN A 81 10.46 11.40 -7.27
CA GLN A 81 11.61 10.49 -7.08
C GLN A 81 12.67 10.65 -8.17
N GLY A 82 12.26 10.85 -9.42
CA GLY A 82 13.17 11.13 -10.54
C GLY A 82 13.95 12.43 -10.35
N GLY A 83 13.31 13.47 -9.77
CA GLY A 83 14.01 14.68 -9.33
C GLY A 83 15.07 14.36 -8.27
N ARG A 84 14.71 13.58 -7.25
CA ARG A 84 15.66 13.15 -6.20
C ARG A 84 16.83 12.33 -6.74
N LEU A 85 16.62 11.48 -7.76
CA LEU A 85 17.68 10.73 -8.43
C LEU A 85 18.65 11.64 -9.19
N LYS A 86 18.15 12.71 -9.82
CA LYS A 86 18.99 13.73 -10.45
C LYS A 86 19.82 14.50 -9.43
N ASP A 87 19.23 14.83 -8.28
CA ASP A 87 19.94 15.52 -7.19
C ASP A 87 21.08 14.65 -6.60
N LEU A 88 20.97 13.33 -6.73
CA LEU A 88 22.01 12.36 -6.34
C LEU A 88 23.00 12.03 -7.47
N GLY A 89 22.86 12.62 -8.65
CA GLY A 89 23.74 12.37 -9.81
C GLY A 89 23.57 11.01 -10.47
N LEU A 90 22.46 10.29 -10.21
CA LEU A 90 22.19 8.93 -10.70
C LEU A 90 21.22 8.89 -11.90
N GLY A 91 20.84 10.05 -12.43
CA GLY A 91 19.77 10.21 -13.41
C GLY A 91 20.18 10.27 -14.89
N GLU A 92 21.46 10.08 -15.21
CA GLU A 92 21.99 10.17 -16.58
C GLU A 92 22.79 8.90 -16.91
N GLY A 93 22.33 8.15 -17.92
CA GLY A 93 22.96 6.95 -18.47
C GLY A 93 22.25 6.49 -19.73
#